data_AF-A0A7C4DW22-F1
#
_entry.id   AF-A0A7C4DW22-F1
#
_cell.length_a   1.000
_cell.length_b   1.000
_cell.length_c   1.000
_cell.angle_alpha   90.00
_cell.angle_beta   90.00
_cell.angle_gamma   90.00
#
_symmetry.space_group_name_H-M   'P 1'
#
loop_
_entity.id
_entity.type
_entity.pdbx_description
1 polymer ?
#
loop_
_entity_poly.entity_id
_entity_poly.type
_entity_poly.pdbx_seq_one_letter_code
_entity_poly.pdbx_strand_id
1 'polypeptide(L)'
;MISILGNPWSIIDPGLMFKAFPCAHISHFGADAGISLKQKFKIDYRDIVEIELNVPSPIMHAGRLSPQNGLEARFSPVYCLCRALIDGKLKLTDFTDEKVKEPAVIELMKKVKWRPRPPTRVGNIFEYQEVTVKLKDGSVYTCRVDHPKGEPLNPQTDEELNLKYFECASYAGYTNAREIRDLILNMEKLENVTLLTNMLLTPQ
;
A
#
# COMPACT_ATOMS: atom_id res chain seq x y z
N MET A 1 -10.02 -27.58 22.69
CA MET A 1 -9.66 -26.55 21.68
C MET A 1 -8.13 -26.54 21.44
N ILE A 2 -7.49 -27.71 21.31
CA ILE A 2 -6.03 -27.88 21.03
C ILE A 2 -5.79 -28.79 19.81
N SER A 3 -6.81 -29.54 19.36
CA SER A 3 -6.71 -30.58 18.32
C SER A 3 -6.33 -30.07 16.92
N ILE A 4 -6.28 -28.76 16.70
CA ILE A 4 -5.94 -28.13 15.41
C ILE A 4 -4.71 -27.23 15.50
N LEU A 5 -3.96 -27.27 16.61
CA LEU A 5 -2.75 -26.46 16.76
C LEU A 5 -1.74 -26.83 15.66
N GLY A 6 -1.38 -25.84 14.82
CA GLY A 6 -0.42 -26.01 13.74
C GLY A 6 -0.93 -26.75 12.50
N ASN A 7 -2.25 -26.97 12.36
CA ASN A 7 -2.82 -27.68 11.21
C ASN A 7 -4.05 -26.97 10.61
N PRO A 8 -3.86 -26.05 9.64
CA PRO A 8 -2.58 -25.53 9.16
C PRO A 8 -2.00 -24.47 10.10
N TRP A 9 -0.70 -24.18 9.95
CA TRP A 9 -0.11 -22.98 10.56
C TRP A 9 -0.67 -21.73 9.88
N SER A 10 -0.98 -20.68 10.65
CA SER A 10 -1.55 -19.44 10.09
C SER A 10 -0.65 -18.72 9.09
N ILE A 11 0.66 -18.99 9.13
CA ILE A 11 1.65 -18.51 8.13
C ILE A 11 1.48 -19.18 6.76
N ILE A 12 0.86 -20.37 6.71
CA ILE A 12 0.56 -21.11 5.49
C ILE A 12 -0.85 -20.77 4.99
N ASP A 13 -1.83 -20.80 5.89
CA ASP A 13 -3.23 -20.52 5.57
C ASP A 13 -3.88 -19.72 6.73
N PRO A 14 -4.34 -18.48 6.50
CA PRO A 14 -4.52 -17.83 5.21
C PRO A 14 -3.23 -17.30 4.57
N GLY A 15 -2.09 -17.35 5.26
CA GLY A 15 -0.82 -16.82 4.75
C GLY A 15 -0.47 -15.44 5.32
N LEU A 16 0.69 -14.92 4.93
CA LEU A 16 1.18 -13.62 5.38
C LEU A 16 0.70 -12.49 4.46
N MET A 17 0.38 -11.35 5.08
CA MET A 17 0.24 -10.09 4.37
C MET A 17 1.57 -9.34 4.40
N PHE A 18 2.11 -9.02 3.22
CA PHE A 18 3.24 -8.11 3.08
C PHE A 18 2.74 -6.79 2.53
N LYS A 19 2.84 -5.71 3.32
CA LYS A 19 2.41 -4.37 2.86
C LYS A 19 3.12 -3.98 1.57
N ALA A 20 2.38 -3.78 0.49
CA ALA A 20 2.95 -3.30 -0.77
C ALA A 20 3.38 -1.83 -0.67
N PHE A 21 2.74 -1.05 0.19
CA PHE A 21 2.98 0.39 0.34
C PHE A 21 3.33 0.76 1.79
N PRO A 22 4.15 1.81 2.03
CA PRO A 22 4.60 2.16 3.37
C PRO A 22 3.57 3.00 4.17
N CYS A 23 2.30 2.59 4.13
CA CYS A 23 1.17 3.24 4.78
C CYS A 23 0.29 2.25 5.59
N ALA A 24 -0.80 2.75 6.18
CA ALA A 24 -1.81 1.95 6.87
C ALA A 24 -2.53 1.04 5.88
N HIS A 25 -2.98 -0.13 6.36
CA HIS A 25 -3.66 -1.13 5.52
C HIS A 25 -4.91 -0.57 4.82
N ILE A 26 -5.72 0.23 5.53
CA ILE A 26 -6.87 0.94 4.93
C ILE A 26 -6.50 1.78 3.69
N SER A 27 -5.31 2.39 3.68
CA SER A 27 -4.86 3.23 2.58
C SER A 27 -4.37 2.42 1.36
N HIS A 28 -4.11 1.13 1.52
CA HIS A 28 -3.65 0.28 0.42
C HIS A 28 -4.71 0.13 -0.67
N PHE A 29 -5.98 0.05 -0.30
CA PHE A 29 -7.09 -0.07 -1.25
C PHE A 29 -7.17 1.11 -2.20
N GLY A 30 -7.16 2.34 -1.66
CA GLY A 30 -7.15 3.56 -2.47
C GLY A 30 -5.89 3.71 -3.31
N ALA A 31 -4.71 3.35 -2.77
CA ALA A 31 -3.46 3.37 -3.52
C ALA A 31 -3.49 2.40 -4.71
N ASP A 32 -3.91 1.16 -4.48
CA ASP A 32 -3.98 0.11 -5.52
C ASP A 32 -4.99 0.47 -6.61
N ALA A 33 -6.16 1.01 -6.22
CA ALA A 33 -7.15 1.52 -7.14
C ALA A 33 -6.61 2.69 -7.99
N GLY A 34 -5.92 3.64 -7.36
CA GLY A 34 -5.32 4.80 -8.06
C GLY A 34 -4.26 4.37 -9.08
N ILE A 35 -3.39 3.44 -8.70
CA ILE A 35 -2.37 2.86 -9.59
C ILE A 35 -3.05 2.17 -10.78
N SER A 36 -4.04 1.31 -10.51
CA SER A 36 -4.78 0.57 -11.52
C SER A 36 -5.48 1.50 -12.51
N LEU A 37 -6.20 2.52 -12.02
CA LEU A 37 -6.90 3.51 -12.83
C LEU A 37 -5.92 4.28 -13.74
N LYS A 38 -4.81 4.77 -13.17
CA LYS A 38 -3.79 5.49 -13.93
C LYS A 38 -3.18 4.61 -15.02
N GLN A 39 -2.79 3.38 -14.69
CA GLN A 39 -2.11 2.49 -15.63
C GLN A 39 -3.02 1.98 -16.75
N LYS A 40 -4.25 1.60 -16.41
CA LYS A 40 -5.24 1.02 -17.33
C LYS A 40 -5.81 2.05 -18.30
N PHE A 41 -6.15 3.23 -17.80
CA PHE A 41 -6.84 4.26 -18.58
C PHE A 41 -5.95 5.45 -18.95
N LYS A 42 -4.65 5.39 -18.61
CA LYS A 42 -3.65 6.45 -18.86
C LYS A 42 -4.11 7.82 -18.35
N ILE A 43 -4.82 7.82 -17.21
CA ILE A 43 -5.37 9.04 -16.63
C ILE A 43 -4.25 10.01 -16.27
N ASP A 44 -4.36 11.23 -16.79
CA ASP A 44 -3.63 12.38 -16.29
C ASP A 44 -4.41 12.98 -15.11
N TYR A 45 -3.75 13.05 -13.94
CA TYR A 45 -4.37 13.60 -12.74
C TYR A 45 -4.82 15.06 -12.90
N ARG A 46 -4.22 15.78 -13.86
CA ARG A 46 -4.56 17.17 -14.17
C ARG A 46 -5.95 17.29 -14.82
N ASP A 47 -6.45 16.23 -15.42
CA ASP A 47 -7.78 16.18 -16.05
C ASP A 47 -8.88 15.66 -15.14
N ILE A 48 -8.52 15.22 -13.93
CA ILE A 48 -9.50 14.82 -12.92
C ILE A 48 -10.24 16.06 -12.41
N VAL A 49 -11.56 16.02 -12.45
CA VAL A 49 -12.44 17.06 -11.86
C VAL A 49 -13.04 16.63 -10.53
N GLU A 50 -13.23 15.32 -10.33
CA GLU A 50 -13.81 14.77 -9.10
C GLU A 50 -13.33 13.33 -8.89
N ILE A 51 -13.14 12.96 -7.62
CA ILE A 51 -12.84 11.61 -7.18
C ILE A 51 -13.82 11.25 -6.08
N GLU A 52 -14.46 10.08 -6.17
CA GLU A 52 -15.21 9.49 -5.07
C GLU A 52 -14.46 8.27 -4.55
N LEU A 53 -14.22 8.22 -3.24
CA LEU A 53 -13.64 7.07 -2.55
C LEU A 53 -14.68 6.51 -1.58
N ASN A 54 -15.31 5.42 -2.01
CA ASN A 54 -16.35 4.72 -1.28
C ASN A 54 -15.74 3.67 -0.34
N VAL A 55 -16.08 3.76 0.95
CA VAL A 55 -15.55 2.89 2.02
C VAL A 55 -16.67 2.34 2.90
N PRO A 56 -16.53 1.13 3.46
CA PRO A 56 -17.49 0.61 4.43
C PRO A 56 -17.69 1.56 5.61
N SER A 57 -18.94 1.79 6.02
CA SER A 57 -19.26 2.66 7.16
C SER A 57 -18.47 2.37 8.45
N PRO A 58 -18.17 1.10 8.83
CA PRO A 58 -17.37 0.83 10.04
C PRO A 58 -15.97 1.46 10.05
N ILE A 59 -15.40 1.75 8.86
CA ILE A 59 -14.06 2.35 8.72
C ILE A 59 -14.12 3.79 8.21
N MET A 60 -15.30 4.42 8.16
CA MET A 60 -15.45 5.78 7.62
C MET A 60 -14.69 6.84 8.41
N HIS A 61 -14.41 6.58 9.69
CA HIS A 61 -13.61 7.46 10.56
C HIS A 61 -12.17 6.98 10.72
N ALA A 62 -11.79 5.91 10.03
CA ALA A 62 -10.42 5.41 10.05
C ALA A 62 -9.56 6.19 9.05
N GLY A 63 -8.47 6.76 9.55
CA GLY A 63 -7.49 7.48 8.76
C GLY A 63 -7.62 9.01 8.82
N ARG A 64 -6.58 9.69 8.34
CA ARG A 64 -6.43 11.14 8.36
C ARG A 64 -6.73 11.71 6.97
N LEU A 65 -7.88 12.33 6.76
CA LEU A 65 -8.25 12.83 5.42
C LEU A 65 -7.41 14.03 4.96
N SER A 66 -6.94 14.85 5.91
CA SER A 66 -6.12 16.05 5.66
C SER A 66 -4.80 15.98 6.43
N PRO A 67 -3.82 15.17 5.99
CA PRO A 67 -2.54 15.05 6.67
C PRO A 67 -1.71 16.33 6.55
N GLN A 68 -0.99 16.69 7.61
CA GLN A 68 -0.17 17.91 7.66
C GLN A 68 1.34 17.65 7.53
N ASN A 69 1.75 16.39 7.68
CA ASN A 69 3.15 15.96 7.67
C ASN A 69 3.27 14.51 7.15
N GLY A 70 4.50 14.08 6.93
CA GLY A 70 4.83 12.76 6.38
C GLY A 70 4.31 11.60 7.22
N LEU A 71 4.31 11.73 8.56
CA LEU A 71 3.80 10.69 9.46
C LEU A 71 2.28 10.54 9.31
N GLU A 72 1.53 11.64 9.37
CA GLU A 72 0.08 11.65 9.20
C GLU A 72 -0.33 11.10 7.82
N ALA A 73 0.45 11.40 6.78
CA ALA A 73 0.20 10.92 5.43
C ALA A 73 0.25 9.38 5.31
N ARG A 74 1.05 8.69 6.15
CA ARG A 74 1.07 7.22 6.22
C ARG A 74 -0.26 6.65 6.70
N PHE A 75 -1.09 7.43 7.36
CA PHE A 75 -2.42 7.05 7.83
C PHE A 75 -3.54 7.75 7.04
N SER A 76 -3.24 8.30 5.87
CA SER A 76 -4.20 9.03 5.03
C SER A 76 -4.55 8.22 3.77
N PRO A 77 -5.76 7.65 3.68
CA PRO A 77 -6.24 6.99 2.45
C PRO A 77 -6.32 7.95 1.27
N VAL A 78 -6.78 9.18 1.54
CA VAL A 78 -6.94 10.24 0.53
C VAL A 78 -5.60 10.64 -0.07
N TYR A 79 -4.59 10.89 0.76
CA TYR A 79 -3.23 11.19 0.29
C TYR A 79 -2.65 10.04 -0.53
N CYS A 80 -2.76 8.81 -0.04
CA CYS A 80 -2.22 7.63 -0.73
C CYS A 80 -2.87 7.44 -2.11
N LEU A 81 -4.19 7.59 -2.22
CA LEU A 81 -4.90 7.58 -3.50
C LEU A 81 -4.40 8.70 -4.44
N CYS A 82 -4.26 9.92 -3.94
CA CYS A 82 -3.79 11.04 -4.76
C CYS A 82 -2.35 10.83 -5.27
N ARG A 83 -1.43 10.37 -4.41
CA ARG A 83 -0.06 10.03 -4.83
C ARG A 83 -0.04 8.92 -5.88
N ALA A 84 -0.84 7.87 -5.68
CA ALA A 84 -1.01 6.80 -6.66
C ALA A 84 -1.48 7.31 -8.03
N LEU A 85 -2.47 8.19 -8.07
CA LEU A 85 -2.97 8.79 -9.31
C LEU A 85 -1.96 9.72 -9.99
N ILE A 86 -1.15 10.44 -9.21
CA ILE A 86 -0.12 11.36 -9.72
C ILE A 86 1.05 10.56 -10.32
N ASP A 87 1.67 9.66 -9.54
CA ASP A 87 2.93 9.02 -9.91
C ASP A 87 2.79 7.62 -10.49
N GLY A 88 1.63 6.97 -10.31
CA GLY A 88 1.42 5.57 -10.71
C GLY A 88 2.13 4.56 -9.81
N LYS A 89 2.63 4.99 -8.65
CA LYS A 89 3.23 4.16 -7.59
C LYS A 89 3.33 4.95 -6.29
N LEU A 90 3.55 4.26 -5.17
CA LEU A 90 3.94 4.84 -3.88
C LEU A 90 5.34 4.37 -3.51
N LYS A 91 6.17 5.28 -3.01
CA LYS A 91 7.55 5.05 -2.55
C LYS A 91 7.72 5.47 -1.09
N LEU A 92 8.79 5.00 -0.45
CA LEU A 92 9.18 5.46 0.89
C LEU A 92 9.35 6.98 0.97
N THR A 93 9.95 7.56 -0.08
CA THR A 93 10.21 9.00 -0.19
C THR A 93 8.95 9.85 -0.39
N ASP A 94 7.78 9.25 -0.64
CA ASP A 94 6.52 10.00 -0.77
C ASP A 94 5.94 10.44 0.57
N PHE A 95 6.53 10.03 1.70
CA PHE A 95 6.01 10.30 3.04
C PHE A 95 6.92 11.26 3.83
N THR A 96 7.53 12.24 3.15
CA THR A 96 8.22 13.36 3.77
C THR A 96 7.30 14.58 3.88
N ASP A 97 7.63 15.53 4.75
CA ASP A 97 6.83 16.73 4.95
C ASP A 97 6.75 17.60 3.69
N GLU A 98 7.83 17.63 2.90
CA GLU A 98 7.88 18.35 1.63
C GLU A 98 6.91 17.73 0.63
N LYS A 99 6.88 16.39 0.53
CA LYS A 99 5.99 15.68 -0.39
C LYS A 99 4.52 15.86 -0.05
N VAL A 100 4.19 15.86 1.23
CA VAL A 100 2.81 16.09 1.70
C VAL A 100 2.32 17.51 1.36
N LYS A 101 3.24 18.47 1.27
CA LYS A 101 2.95 19.87 0.97
C LYS A 101 3.01 20.23 -0.51
N GLU A 102 3.24 19.26 -1.40
CA GLU A 102 3.28 19.53 -2.84
C GLU A 102 1.94 20.09 -3.33
N PRO A 103 1.93 21.21 -4.09
CA PRO A 103 0.68 21.80 -4.57
C PRO A 103 -0.19 20.83 -5.36
N ALA A 104 0.41 19.98 -6.19
CA ALA A 104 -0.31 19.01 -7.02
C ALA A 104 -1.12 18.01 -6.18
N VAL A 105 -0.55 17.49 -5.09
CA VAL A 105 -1.26 16.53 -4.23
C VAL A 105 -2.34 17.23 -3.40
N ILE A 106 -2.06 18.43 -2.88
CA ILE A 106 -3.04 19.23 -2.15
C ILE A 106 -4.27 19.54 -3.02
N GLU A 107 -4.06 20.01 -4.25
CA GLU A 107 -5.15 20.33 -5.17
C GLU A 107 -5.95 19.10 -5.58
N LEU A 108 -5.30 17.95 -5.73
CA LEU A 108 -6.00 16.71 -6.06
C LEU A 108 -6.82 16.19 -4.87
N MET A 109 -6.29 16.26 -3.65
CA MET A 109 -7.00 15.85 -2.43
C MET A 109 -8.30 16.64 -2.22
N LYS A 110 -8.33 17.94 -2.59
CA LYS A 110 -9.55 18.77 -2.55
C LYS A 110 -10.68 18.24 -3.44
N LYS A 111 -10.37 17.45 -4.47
CA LYS A 111 -11.35 16.84 -5.38
C LYS A 111 -11.87 15.50 -4.87
N VAL A 112 -11.34 14.97 -3.76
CA VAL A 112 -11.71 13.68 -3.21
C VAL A 112 -12.90 13.82 -2.27
N LYS A 113 -13.97 13.08 -2.57
CA LYS A 113 -15.12 12.88 -1.69
C LYS A 113 -14.99 11.52 -1.02
N TRP A 114 -14.78 11.52 0.29
CA TRP A 114 -14.78 10.32 1.12
C TRP A 114 -16.23 9.95 1.46
N ARG A 115 -16.71 8.80 0.97
CA ARG A 115 -18.12 8.41 1.02
C ARG A 115 -18.30 7.10 1.79
N PRO A 116 -19.16 7.05 2.83
CA PRO A 116 -19.51 5.80 3.47
C PRO A 116 -20.48 5.00 2.59
N ARG A 117 -20.33 3.68 2.57
CA ARG A 117 -21.31 2.73 2.04
C ARG A 117 -21.71 1.72 3.10
N PRO A 118 -22.95 1.20 3.07
CA PRO A 118 -23.34 0.08 3.94
C PRO A 118 -22.38 -1.11 3.77
N PRO A 119 -22.02 -1.80 4.88
CA PRO A 119 -21.29 -3.05 4.78
C PRO A 119 -22.16 -4.11 4.09
N THR A 120 -21.50 -4.96 3.31
CA THR A 120 -22.12 -6.06 2.55
C THR A 120 -21.86 -7.43 3.20
N ARG A 121 -20.95 -7.51 4.17
CA ARG A 121 -20.54 -8.73 4.86
C ARG A 121 -20.39 -8.48 6.36
N VAL A 122 -20.92 -9.38 7.17
CA VAL A 122 -20.74 -9.35 8.63
C VAL A 122 -19.34 -9.85 8.98
N GLY A 123 -18.62 -9.12 9.85
CA GLY A 123 -17.34 -9.57 10.42
C GLY A 123 -16.07 -9.17 9.66
N ASN A 124 -16.16 -8.72 8.42
CA ASN A 124 -15.04 -8.07 7.71
C ASN A 124 -15.28 -6.56 7.64
N ILE A 125 -14.57 -5.77 8.44
CA ILE A 125 -14.77 -4.32 8.49
C ILE A 125 -14.15 -3.58 7.29
N PHE A 126 -13.16 -4.17 6.60
CA PHE A 126 -12.47 -3.54 5.48
C PHE A 126 -13.15 -3.82 4.14
N GLU A 127 -13.78 -4.99 3.98
CA GLU A 127 -14.45 -5.44 2.75
C GLU A 127 -13.70 -5.02 1.48
N TYR A 128 -14.38 -4.32 0.56
CA TYR A 128 -13.80 -3.64 -0.58
C TYR A 128 -13.91 -2.12 -0.42
N GLN A 129 -13.00 -1.39 -1.05
CA GLN A 129 -13.18 0.03 -1.35
C GLN A 129 -13.32 0.22 -2.85
N GLU A 130 -13.95 1.32 -3.25
CA GLU A 130 -14.15 1.64 -4.66
C GLU A 130 -13.80 3.10 -4.92
N VAL A 131 -13.01 3.33 -5.97
CA VAL A 131 -12.62 4.65 -6.42
C VAL A 131 -13.27 4.91 -7.76
N THR A 132 -13.99 6.03 -7.86
CA THR A 132 -14.52 6.55 -9.12
C THR A 132 -13.84 7.88 -9.42
N VAL A 133 -13.33 8.03 -10.64
CA VAL A 133 -12.67 9.24 -11.14
C VAL A 133 -13.48 9.78 -12.31
N LYS A 134 -13.82 11.07 -12.24
CA LYS A 134 -14.44 11.83 -13.33
C LYS A 134 -13.44 12.78 -13.95
N LEU A 135 -13.36 12.81 -15.27
CA LEU A 135 -12.45 13.66 -16.04
C LEU A 135 -13.19 14.87 -16.64
N LYS A 136 -12.42 15.87 -17.10
CA LYS A 136 -12.92 17.10 -17.74
C LYS A 136 -13.71 16.85 -19.03
N ASP A 137 -13.36 15.81 -19.78
CA ASP A 137 -14.05 15.39 -21.01
C ASP A 137 -15.40 14.71 -20.74
N GLY A 138 -15.74 14.49 -19.47
CA GLY A 138 -16.95 13.80 -19.03
C GLY A 138 -16.77 12.29 -18.82
N SER A 139 -15.63 11.72 -19.18
CA SER A 139 -15.33 10.30 -18.96
C SER A 139 -15.33 9.97 -17.46
N VAL A 140 -15.83 8.77 -17.14
CA VAL A 140 -15.90 8.25 -15.76
C VAL A 140 -15.30 6.86 -15.71
N TYR A 141 -14.37 6.65 -14.79
CA TYR A 141 -13.70 5.37 -14.59
C TYR A 141 -13.83 4.94 -13.14
N THR A 142 -14.16 3.67 -12.92
CA THR A 142 -14.33 3.09 -11.59
C THR A 142 -13.41 1.89 -11.39
N CYS A 143 -12.84 1.77 -10.20
CA CYS A 143 -12.03 0.63 -9.79
C CYS A 143 -12.42 0.22 -8.36
N ARG A 144 -12.91 -1.02 -8.24
CA ARG A 144 -13.15 -1.68 -6.97
C ARG A 144 -11.95 -2.56 -6.61
N VAL A 145 -11.54 -2.49 -5.35
CA VAL A 145 -10.47 -3.31 -4.77
C VAL A 145 -11.05 -4.09 -3.60
N ASP A 146 -11.18 -5.41 -3.77
CA ASP A 146 -11.59 -6.34 -2.71
C ASP A 146 -10.41 -6.78 -1.85
N HIS A 147 -9.25 -6.99 -2.48
CA HIS A 147 -8.01 -7.41 -1.84
C HIS A 147 -6.87 -6.57 -2.39
N PRO A 148 -6.36 -5.55 -1.67
CA PRO A 148 -5.25 -4.76 -2.15
C PRO A 148 -3.98 -5.60 -2.28
N LYS A 149 -3.09 -5.18 -3.18
CA LYS A 149 -1.78 -5.80 -3.37
C LYS A 149 -1.06 -6.02 -2.04
N GLY A 150 -0.63 -7.26 -1.80
CA GLY A 150 0.08 -7.70 -0.61
C GLY A 150 -0.76 -8.51 0.38
N GLU A 151 -2.08 -8.53 0.24
CA GLU A 151 -2.93 -9.47 0.98
C GLU A 151 -2.76 -10.91 0.48
N PRO A 152 -3.07 -11.93 1.29
CA PRO A 152 -2.90 -13.31 0.85
C PRO A 152 -3.73 -13.70 -0.38
N LEU A 153 -4.87 -13.04 -0.61
CA LEU A 153 -5.72 -13.24 -1.80
C LEU A 153 -5.28 -12.40 -3.01
N ASN A 154 -4.32 -11.48 -2.84
CA ASN A 154 -3.67 -10.73 -3.92
C ASN A 154 -2.18 -10.49 -3.54
N PRO A 155 -1.38 -11.56 -3.44
CA PRO A 155 -0.02 -11.46 -2.94
C PRO A 155 0.86 -10.66 -3.91
N GLN A 156 1.96 -10.14 -3.38
CA GLN A 156 3.05 -9.64 -4.22
C GLN A 156 3.76 -10.84 -4.87
N THR A 157 4.19 -10.71 -6.12
CA THR A 157 5.07 -11.73 -6.74
C THR A 157 6.45 -11.72 -6.09
N ASP A 158 7.22 -12.77 -6.32
CA ASP A 158 8.61 -12.83 -5.84
C ASP A 158 9.45 -11.68 -6.41
N GLU A 159 9.23 -11.27 -7.66
CA GLU A 159 9.89 -10.13 -8.27
C GLU A 159 9.51 -8.82 -7.58
N GLU A 160 8.23 -8.62 -7.25
CA GLU A 160 7.74 -7.43 -6.54
C GLU A 160 8.30 -7.36 -5.11
N LEU A 161 8.34 -8.49 -4.39
CA LEU A 161 8.94 -8.58 -3.06
C LEU A 161 10.45 -8.32 -3.09
N ASN A 162 11.15 -8.87 -4.08
CA ASN A 162 12.58 -8.64 -4.27
C ASN A 162 12.89 -7.18 -4.58
N LEU A 163 12.13 -6.56 -5.49
CA LEU A 163 12.29 -5.14 -5.81
C LEU A 163 12.08 -4.28 -4.55
N LYS A 164 10.98 -4.52 -3.82
CA LYS A 164 10.70 -3.84 -2.55
C LYS A 164 11.83 -4.03 -1.53
N TYR A 165 12.36 -5.25 -1.39
CA TYR A 165 13.49 -5.53 -0.50
C TYR A 165 14.69 -4.64 -0.83
N PHE A 166 15.08 -4.58 -2.11
CA PHE A 166 16.23 -3.76 -2.54
C PHE A 166 15.96 -2.26 -2.38
N GLU A 167 14.75 -1.79 -2.66
CA GLU A 167 14.37 -0.39 -2.42
C GLU A 167 14.46 -0.02 -0.92
N CYS A 168 13.96 -0.90 -0.04
CA CYS A 168 14.06 -0.73 1.41
C CYS A 168 15.52 -0.76 1.89
N ALA A 169 16.31 -1.74 1.42
CA ALA A 169 17.71 -1.89 1.81
C ALA A 169 18.55 -0.69 1.35
N SER A 170 18.36 -0.25 0.10
CA SER A 170 19.00 0.95 -0.45
C SER A 170 18.61 2.20 0.33
N TYR A 171 17.32 2.37 0.65
CA TYR A 171 16.85 3.49 1.47
C TYR A 171 17.50 3.50 2.87
N ALA A 172 17.74 2.32 3.45
CA ALA A 172 18.40 2.16 4.73
C ALA A 172 19.94 2.25 4.66
N GLY A 173 20.53 2.40 3.47
CA GLY A 173 21.97 2.53 3.28
C GLY A 173 22.73 1.20 3.19
N TYR A 174 22.07 0.09 2.88
CA TYR A 174 22.76 -1.19 2.69
C TYR A 174 23.30 -1.33 1.27
N THR A 175 24.60 -1.63 1.18
CA THR A 175 25.29 -1.93 -0.08
C THR A 175 25.41 -3.43 -0.35
N ASN A 176 25.36 -4.26 0.70
CA ASN A 176 25.44 -5.73 0.67
C ASN A 176 24.07 -6.43 0.65
N ALA A 177 22.99 -5.73 0.25
CA ALA A 177 21.62 -6.23 0.31
C ALA A 177 21.41 -7.58 -0.41
N ARG A 178 22.08 -7.80 -1.55
CA ARG A 178 21.95 -9.06 -2.29
C ARG A 178 22.45 -10.25 -1.48
N GLU A 179 23.62 -10.12 -0.87
CA GLU A 179 24.23 -11.17 -0.06
C GLU A 179 23.39 -11.49 1.19
N ILE A 180 22.89 -10.44 1.86
CA ILE A 180 21.98 -10.58 3.01
C ILE A 180 20.72 -11.37 2.60
N ARG A 181 20.09 -10.99 1.49
CA ARG A 181 18.89 -11.68 0.99
C ARG A 181 19.17 -13.14 0.68
N ASP A 182 20.26 -13.43 -0.01
CA ASP A 182 20.59 -14.79 -0.43
C ASP A 182 20.87 -15.70 0.79
N LEU A 183 21.45 -15.15 1.88
CA LEU A 183 21.56 -15.82 3.17
C LEU A 183 20.20 -16.04 3.84
N ILE A 184 19.30 -15.05 3.84
CA ILE A 184 17.94 -15.19 4.39
C ILE A 184 17.14 -16.28 3.68
N LEU A 185 17.23 -16.34 2.34
CA LEU A 185 16.52 -17.33 1.53
C LEU A 185 17.08 -18.75 1.63
N ASN A 186 18.26 -18.92 2.25
CA ASN A 186 18.89 -20.22 2.51
C ASN A 186 19.19 -20.40 4.02
N MET A 187 18.46 -19.70 4.89
CA MET A 187 18.74 -19.63 6.32
C MET A 187 18.68 -21.01 7.00
N GLU A 188 17.87 -21.94 6.47
CA GLU A 188 17.76 -23.32 6.94
C GLU A 188 19.05 -24.16 6.75
N LYS A 189 19.97 -23.70 5.89
CA LYS A 189 21.26 -24.35 5.62
C LYS A 189 22.40 -23.79 6.46
N LEU A 190 22.16 -22.72 7.23
CA LEU A 190 23.18 -22.10 8.06
C LEU A 190 23.39 -22.90 9.34
N GLU A 191 24.66 -23.22 9.65
CA GLU A 191 25.01 -23.83 10.94
C GLU A 191 24.73 -22.88 12.12
N ASN A 192 24.90 -21.57 11.89
CA ASN A 192 24.57 -20.52 12.84
C ASN A 192 24.27 -19.20 12.10
N VAL A 193 23.58 -18.27 12.78
CA VAL A 193 23.14 -16.99 12.19
C VAL A 193 24.14 -15.84 12.36
N THR A 194 25.34 -16.09 12.93
CA THR A 194 26.31 -15.03 13.28
C THR A 194 26.71 -14.19 12.06
N LEU A 195 26.98 -14.84 10.93
CA LEU A 195 27.31 -14.15 9.68
C LEU A 195 26.17 -13.20 9.26
N LEU A 196 24.94 -13.72 9.20
CA LEU A 196 23.77 -12.95 8.81
C LEU A 196 23.54 -11.77 9.77
N THR A 197 23.62 -11.99 11.09
CA THR A 197 23.43 -10.93 12.07
C THR A 197 24.51 -9.85 11.97
N ASN A 198 25.78 -10.22 11.74
CA ASN A 198 26.87 -9.26 11.58
C ASN A 198 26.66 -8.35 10.37
N MET A 199 26.12 -8.89 9.27
CA MET A 199 25.81 -8.11 8.07
C MET A 199 24.65 -7.12 8.26
N LEU A 200 23.81 -7.30 9.29
CA LEU A 200 22.66 -6.44 9.61
C LEU A 200 22.97 -5.35 10.65
N LEU A 201 24.14 -5.38 11.30
CA LEU A 201 24.43 -4.47 12.42
C LEU A 201 24.75 -3.03 11.99
N THR A 202 25.21 -2.81 10.76
CA THR A 202 25.52 -1.44 10.31
C THR A 202 25.33 -1.34 8.80
N PRO A 203 24.46 -0.42 8.32
CA PRO A 203 24.47 -0.02 6.91
C PRO A 203 25.88 0.48 6.54
N GLN A 204 26.43 -0.02 5.42
CA GLN A 204 27.80 0.26 4.99
C GLN A 204 27.84 1.37 3.95
#